data_AF-A0AA91PBF0-F1
#
_entry.id   AF-A0AA91PBF0-F1
#
_cell.length_a   1.000
_cell.length_b   1.000
_cell.length_c   1.000
_cell.angle_alpha   90.00
_cell.angle_beta   90.00
_cell.angle_gamma   90.00
#
_symmetry.space_group_name_H-M   'P 1'
#
loop_
_entity.id
_entity.type
_entity.pdbx_description
1 polymer ?
#
loop_
_entity_poly.entity_id
_entity_poly.type
_entity_poly.pdbx_seq_one_letter_code
_entity_poly.pdbx_strand_id
1 'polypeptide(L)'
;MSTAGGRIRVSSEDHPPTKPGGAVDTAGPADGAGQLSEAELVELELEFREKPDEWHDYAAEIHEAHDSVDVDEYGGGFDLTRRAIAPRLRIGKDRWFNLLWLLPIGFVGLLASIAIGKILYHNPTVYEFIQRYPGASESSEVDSGLPAWAGWTHFFNLFLMMFIIRSGIQILCDHPRLYFSRNSTPGKDEWLRVAPPVPDDPLWTANADTVALPPQFGLPGFRHSIGLARWWHLGVDTLWLLNGAVFYVLLFSTDQWRRIVPTSWDVFPNALSTAIQYMSLQWPDDHTWINYNSLQLLSYFVTVFIAAPAALITGLGMSPALSQRLTMISKRLNIQVARSLHFLVLVYFLFFILIHVTMVFATDAADNLNHMFAARGCGIGDEPNCHSYAGFWVFAAAMVLVVVAWVWATPFTIKHPRVVQRVGYALIGPFQRILERFNPEPGAFTEEDISPYHWRNGRLPETPEYQELEKNDFKDWRLQVYGLVENPVSLSLDELKELPYHDQITQHFCIQAWSGVAKWGGVTMQTIMDVVKPLPEAKWVAFYSMGLGATGGIYYNVHPIQQMSNHMTMLAYNMNDQPLPYMHGKPLRLRNELQHGFKQVKWIKGIEFLASYKDIGSGHGGYSEDHKYFGRHQTI
;
A
#
# COMPACT_ATOMS: atom_id res chain seq x y z
N MET A 1 35.42 -38.28 -32.32
CA MET A 1 35.75 -39.71 -32.46
C MET A 1 35.67 -40.34 -31.09
N SER A 2 34.72 -41.28 -30.90
CA SER A 2 34.57 -42.24 -29.77
C SER A 2 34.61 -41.66 -28.34
N THR A 3 33.64 -41.86 -27.45
CA THR A 3 33.16 -43.18 -26.99
C THR A 3 31.77 -43.09 -26.35
N ALA A 4 31.05 -44.20 -26.45
CA ALA A 4 29.69 -44.42 -26.00
C ALA A 4 29.58 -44.68 -24.48
N GLY A 5 28.51 -44.14 -23.87
CA GLY A 5 28.06 -44.47 -22.51
C GLY A 5 26.86 -45.42 -22.56
N GLY A 6 27.03 -46.63 -22.02
CA GLY A 6 26.07 -47.72 -22.04
C GLY A 6 24.82 -47.49 -21.18
N ARG A 7 23.67 -47.93 -21.72
CA ARG A 7 22.43 -48.18 -20.98
C ARG A 7 22.51 -49.58 -20.36
N ILE A 8 22.22 -49.70 -19.08
CA ILE A 8 21.96 -50.99 -18.41
C ILE A 8 20.48 -51.02 -18.00
N ARG A 9 19.78 -52.04 -18.52
CA ARG A 9 18.46 -52.52 -18.07
C ARG A 9 18.70 -53.71 -17.13
N VAL A 10 17.98 -53.77 -16.02
CA VAL A 10 17.73 -54.98 -15.20
C VAL A 10 16.29 -54.83 -14.68
N SER A 11 15.31 -55.42 -15.38
CA SER A 11 14.63 -56.71 -15.13
C SER A 11 13.86 -56.79 -13.80
N SER A 12 12.55 -56.91 -13.97
CA SER A 12 11.51 -57.22 -12.99
C SER A 12 11.63 -58.64 -12.45
N GLU A 13 11.48 -58.81 -11.14
CA GLU A 13 11.08 -60.07 -10.52
C GLU A 13 9.94 -59.84 -9.52
N ASP A 14 9.07 -60.84 -9.48
CA ASP A 14 7.74 -60.92 -8.90
C ASP A 14 7.70 -60.78 -7.37
N HIS A 15 6.61 -60.20 -6.87
CA HIS A 15 6.14 -60.39 -5.48
C HIS A 15 4.67 -60.86 -5.48
N PRO A 16 4.31 -61.90 -4.71
CA PRO A 16 2.97 -62.49 -4.71
C PRO A 16 1.96 -61.71 -3.82
N PRO A 17 0.65 -61.94 -4.00
CA PRO A 17 -0.39 -61.09 -3.41
C PRO A 17 -0.76 -61.53 -1.98
N THR A 18 -0.76 -60.60 -1.03
CA THR A 18 -1.29 -60.82 0.33
C THR A 18 -2.78 -60.47 0.41
N LYS A 19 -3.58 -61.46 0.86
CA LYS A 19 -5.00 -61.35 1.23
C LYS A 19 -5.22 -60.53 2.52
N PRO A 20 -6.45 -60.05 2.78
CA PRO A 20 -6.75 -59.10 3.85
C PRO A 20 -7.08 -59.81 5.18
N GLY A 21 -6.68 -59.21 6.31
CA GLY A 21 -7.19 -59.58 7.63
C GLY A 21 -6.28 -59.12 8.76
N GLY A 22 -6.84 -58.36 9.71
CA GLY A 22 -6.23 -58.08 11.00
C GLY A 22 -6.33 -56.61 11.39
N ALA A 23 -7.43 -56.22 12.04
CA ALA A 23 -7.47 -55.00 12.83
C ALA A 23 -6.39 -55.12 13.92
N VAL A 24 -5.44 -54.19 13.91
CA VAL A 24 -4.45 -54.03 14.98
C VAL A 24 -4.65 -52.64 15.57
N ASP A 25 -4.93 -52.69 16.86
CA ASP A 25 -5.18 -51.63 17.82
C ASP A 25 -4.09 -50.53 17.74
N THR A 26 -4.47 -49.32 17.31
CA THR A 26 -3.62 -48.14 17.39
C THR A 26 -3.78 -47.53 18.78
N ALA A 27 -2.97 -47.99 19.72
CA ALA A 27 -2.66 -47.20 20.91
C ALA A 27 -1.93 -45.92 20.44
N GLY A 28 -2.65 -44.79 20.46
CA GLY A 28 -2.07 -43.48 20.20
C GLY A 28 -1.01 -43.11 21.24
N PRO A 29 -0.11 -42.17 20.93
CA PRO A 29 0.73 -41.58 21.96
C PRO A 29 -0.16 -40.84 22.97
N ALA A 30 0.13 -41.04 24.24
CA ALA A 30 -0.62 -40.49 25.36
C ALA A 30 -0.63 -38.94 25.33
N ASP A 31 -1.79 -38.37 25.04
CA ASP A 31 -2.13 -36.97 25.37
C ASP A 31 -2.25 -36.86 26.90
N GLY A 32 -1.19 -36.37 27.53
CA GLY A 32 -1.08 -36.22 28.98
C GLY A 32 -0.34 -34.95 29.41
N ALA A 33 -0.20 -33.96 28.54
CA ALA A 33 0.14 -32.59 28.93
C ALA A 33 -1.16 -31.79 28.84
N GLY A 34 -1.83 -31.57 29.97
CA GLY A 34 -2.99 -30.68 30.02
C GLY A 34 -2.56 -29.30 29.54
N GLN A 35 -3.22 -28.77 28.50
CA GLN A 35 -3.05 -27.36 28.15
C GLN A 35 -3.52 -26.53 29.34
N LEU A 36 -2.64 -25.65 29.83
CA LEU A 36 -2.96 -24.69 30.87
C LEU A 36 -4.14 -23.82 30.41
N SER A 37 -5.07 -23.52 31.31
CA SER A 37 -6.15 -22.58 31.08
C SER A 37 -5.62 -21.15 30.91
N GLU A 38 -6.41 -20.26 30.29
CA GLU A 38 -6.02 -18.85 30.09
C GLU A 38 -5.68 -18.16 31.43
N ALA A 39 -6.34 -18.52 32.53
CA ALA A 39 -6.04 -18.00 33.86
C ALA A 39 -4.71 -18.51 34.41
N GLU A 40 -4.41 -19.81 34.24
CA GLU A 40 -3.13 -20.39 34.68
C GLU A 40 -1.95 -19.85 33.86
N LEU A 41 -2.16 -19.58 32.56
CA LEU A 41 -1.15 -18.92 31.73
C LEU A 41 -0.85 -17.51 32.19
N VAL A 42 -1.88 -16.73 32.52
CA VAL A 42 -1.73 -15.37 33.06
C VAL A 42 -1.00 -15.41 34.40
N GLU A 43 -1.35 -16.35 35.29
CA GLU A 43 -0.68 -16.50 36.58
C GLU A 43 0.80 -16.88 36.40
N LEU A 44 1.12 -17.77 35.46
CA LEU A 44 2.50 -18.17 35.17
C LEU A 44 3.31 -17.02 34.55
N GLU A 45 2.73 -16.27 33.61
CA GLU A 45 3.36 -15.05 33.05
C GLU A 45 3.58 -13.98 34.13
N LEU A 46 2.61 -13.79 35.03
CA LEU A 46 2.74 -12.88 36.16
C LEU A 46 3.84 -13.33 37.13
N GLU A 47 3.95 -14.63 37.43
CA GLU A 47 5.01 -15.16 38.31
C GLU A 47 6.41 -14.89 37.74
N PHE A 48 6.59 -14.93 36.41
CA PHE A 48 7.84 -14.53 35.77
C PHE A 48 8.09 -13.02 35.88
N ARG A 49 7.05 -12.19 35.73
CA ARG A 49 7.15 -10.72 35.86
C ARG A 49 7.34 -10.25 37.30
N GLU A 50 6.86 -11.02 38.27
CA GLU A 50 7.00 -10.77 39.72
C GLU A 50 8.36 -11.24 40.29
N LYS A 51 9.34 -11.60 39.45
CA LYS A 51 10.76 -11.76 39.81
C LYS A 51 11.63 -10.56 39.37
N PRO A 52 11.33 -9.32 39.81
CA PRO A 52 12.02 -8.11 39.35
C PRO A 52 13.50 -8.06 39.76
N ASP A 53 13.89 -8.84 40.78
CA ASP A 53 15.29 -8.94 41.21
C ASP A 53 16.16 -9.75 40.22
N GLU A 54 15.56 -10.52 39.30
CA GLU A 54 16.26 -11.34 38.29
C GLU A 54 16.07 -10.83 36.85
N TRP A 55 14.86 -10.37 36.49
CA TRP A 55 14.51 -9.95 35.14
C TRP A 55 13.73 -8.64 35.16
N HIS A 56 14.08 -7.73 34.27
CA HIS A 56 13.44 -6.42 34.22
C HIS A 56 12.15 -6.50 33.40
N ASP A 57 11.02 -6.12 34.00
CA ASP A 57 9.74 -6.06 33.30
C ASP A 57 9.66 -4.84 32.39
N TYR A 58 10.11 -4.99 31.14
CA TYR A 58 10.02 -3.93 30.14
C TYR A 58 8.58 -3.61 29.73
N ALA A 59 7.61 -4.51 29.94
CA ALA A 59 6.22 -4.23 29.58
C ALA A 59 5.64 -3.09 30.44
N ALA A 60 6.11 -2.94 31.69
CA ALA A 60 5.74 -1.85 32.59
C ALA A 60 6.23 -0.47 32.12
N GLU A 61 7.22 -0.39 31.23
CA GLU A 61 7.71 0.88 30.65
C GLU A 61 6.91 1.32 29.40
N ILE A 62 5.92 0.52 28.98
CA ILE A 62 5.06 0.85 27.83
C ILE A 62 3.92 1.76 28.27
N HIS A 63 3.67 2.81 27.50
CA HIS A 63 2.52 3.67 27.69
C HIS A 63 1.33 3.15 26.86
N GLU A 64 0.14 3.23 27.43
CA GLU A 64 -1.10 2.98 26.69
C GLU A 64 -1.44 4.15 25.75
N ALA A 65 -2.00 3.81 24.60
CA ALA A 65 -2.47 4.77 23.62
C ALA A 65 -3.85 5.33 23.97
N HIS A 66 -4.11 6.57 23.54
CA HIS A 66 -5.45 7.15 23.59
C HIS A 66 -6.36 6.64 22.47
N ASP A 67 -7.66 6.58 22.74
CA ASP A 67 -8.70 6.14 21.79
C ASP A 67 -9.11 7.19 20.74
N SER A 68 -8.49 8.37 20.77
CA SER A 68 -8.67 9.46 19.82
C SER A 68 -7.34 10.03 19.37
N VAL A 69 -7.31 10.64 18.19
CA VAL A 69 -6.12 11.34 17.68
C VAL A 69 -6.10 12.78 18.17
N ASP A 70 -5.04 13.17 18.89
CA ASP A 70 -4.66 14.56 19.05
C ASP A 70 -3.71 14.98 17.92
N VAL A 71 -4.20 15.81 17.00
CA VAL A 71 -3.46 16.20 15.79
C VAL A 71 -2.21 17.02 16.10
N ASP A 72 -2.19 17.70 17.25
CA ASP A 72 -1.08 18.57 17.65
C ASP A 72 0.06 17.79 18.31
N GLU A 73 -0.19 16.54 18.75
CA GLU A 73 0.79 15.69 19.41
C GLU A 73 1.10 14.39 18.66
N TYR A 74 0.24 13.95 17.74
CA TYR A 74 0.29 12.62 17.11
C TYR A 74 1.62 12.23 16.44
N GLY A 75 2.34 13.21 15.88
CA GLY A 75 3.62 12.94 15.25
C GLY A 75 4.78 12.76 16.24
N GLY A 76 4.60 13.18 17.49
CA GLY A 76 5.48 12.87 18.61
C GLY A 76 6.94 13.30 18.45
N GLY A 77 7.19 14.59 18.73
CA GLY A 77 8.53 15.19 18.72
C GLY A 77 9.13 15.48 17.34
N PHE A 78 8.35 15.35 16.26
CA PHE A 78 8.70 15.85 14.93
C PHE A 78 7.97 17.19 14.65
N ASP A 79 8.53 18.02 13.76
CA ASP A 79 7.92 19.29 13.33
C ASP A 79 6.60 19.08 12.58
N LEU A 80 5.47 19.15 13.28
CA LEU A 80 4.16 18.94 12.66
C LEU A 80 3.71 20.07 11.74
N THR A 81 4.46 21.17 11.64
CA THR A 81 4.15 22.32 10.79
C THR A 81 4.64 22.15 9.35
N ARG A 82 5.52 21.18 9.06
CA ARG A 82 6.01 20.91 7.71
C ARG A 82 4.85 20.58 6.74
N ARG A 83 4.76 21.31 5.63
CA ARG A 83 3.70 21.17 4.61
C ARG A 83 4.24 20.72 3.26
N ALA A 84 3.37 20.11 2.47
CA ALA A 84 3.66 19.80 1.08
C ALA A 84 3.89 21.08 0.28
N ILE A 85 4.80 21.03 -0.68
CA ILE A 85 5.01 22.10 -1.65
C ILE A 85 4.34 21.74 -2.98
N ALA A 86 4.18 22.73 -3.86
CA ALA A 86 3.78 22.49 -5.23
C ALA A 86 4.63 21.38 -5.88
N PRO A 87 4.02 20.39 -6.56
CA PRO A 87 4.76 19.30 -7.18
C PRO A 87 5.85 19.80 -8.11
N ARG A 88 7.05 19.23 -7.97
CA ARG A 88 8.20 19.56 -8.82
C ARG A 88 8.63 18.35 -9.61
N LEU A 89 8.71 18.52 -10.92
CA LEU A 89 9.20 17.52 -11.88
C LEU A 89 10.68 17.77 -12.18
N ARG A 90 11.47 16.71 -12.18
CA ARG A 90 12.88 16.79 -12.56
C ARG A 90 13.04 16.74 -14.08
N ILE A 91 13.79 17.68 -14.63
CA ILE A 91 14.12 17.75 -16.06
C ILE A 91 15.64 17.67 -16.20
N GLY A 92 16.13 16.59 -16.80
CA GLY A 92 17.56 16.31 -16.87
C GLY A 92 18.15 15.98 -15.49
N LYS A 93 19.42 16.35 -15.27
CA LYS A 93 20.13 15.98 -14.04
C LYS A 93 19.78 16.85 -12.83
N ASP A 94 19.74 18.18 -12.95
CA ASP A 94 19.67 19.03 -11.75
C ASP A 94 18.53 20.06 -11.75
N ARG A 95 17.74 20.13 -12.83
CA ARG A 95 16.68 21.15 -12.96
C ARG A 95 15.34 20.63 -12.45
N TRP A 96 14.67 21.47 -11.68
CA TRP A 96 13.34 21.20 -11.14
C TRP A 96 12.33 22.21 -11.67
N PHE A 97 11.31 21.69 -12.36
CA PHE A 97 10.22 22.46 -12.90
C PHE A 97 9.01 22.41 -11.96
N ASN A 98 8.47 23.56 -11.58
CA ASN A 98 7.27 23.65 -10.75
C ASN A 98 6.03 23.38 -11.62
N LEU A 99 5.27 22.33 -11.30
CA LEU A 99 4.12 21.91 -12.10
C LEU A 99 2.97 22.92 -12.10
N LEU A 100 2.95 23.93 -11.20
CA LEU A 100 1.95 25.00 -11.27
C LEU A 100 2.03 25.82 -12.57
N TRP A 101 3.19 25.85 -13.23
CA TRP A 101 3.33 26.47 -14.56
C TRP A 101 2.51 25.76 -15.65
N LEU A 102 2.07 24.52 -15.43
CA LEU A 102 1.16 23.85 -16.35
C LEU A 102 -0.21 24.54 -16.44
N LEU A 103 -0.61 25.34 -15.44
CA LEU A 103 -1.87 26.10 -15.49
C LEU A 103 -1.84 27.19 -16.58
N PRO A 104 -0.93 28.19 -16.55
CA PRO A 104 -0.86 29.19 -17.60
C PRO A 104 -0.43 28.60 -18.95
N ILE A 105 0.47 27.60 -18.98
CA ILE A 105 0.87 26.92 -20.22
C ILE A 105 -0.34 26.19 -20.83
N GLY A 106 -1.12 25.48 -20.01
CA GLY A 106 -2.33 24.79 -20.42
C GLY A 106 -3.39 25.77 -20.95
N PHE A 107 -3.56 26.92 -20.30
CA PHE A 107 -4.47 27.96 -20.78
C PHE A 107 -4.06 28.52 -22.15
N VAL A 108 -2.78 28.86 -22.33
CA VAL A 108 -2.26 29.30 -23.64
C VAL A 108 -2.40 28.18 -24.68
N GLY A 109 -2.12 26.94 -24.30
CA GLY A 109 -2.29 25.76 -25.13
C GLY A 109 -3.74 25.55 -25.56
N LEU A 110 -4.72 25.78 -24.67
CA LEU A 110 -6.15 25.74 -24.97
C LEU A 110 -6.56 26.83 -25.96
N LEU A 111 -6.08 28.07 -25.79
CA LEU A 111 -6.36 29.15 -26.75
C LEU A 111 -5.76 28.84 -28.12
N ALA A 112 -4.53 28.31 -28.15
CA ALA A 112 -3.87 27.90 -29.37
C ALA A 112 -4.61 26.72 -30.04
N SER A 113 -5.06 25.72 -29.26
CA SER A 113 -5.81 24.59 -29.80
C SER A 113 -7.15 25.05 -30.39
N ILE A 114 -7.82 26.02 -29.78
CA ILE A 114 -9.06 26.60 -30.33
C ILE A 114 -8.79 27.33 -31.65
N ALA A 115 -7.76 28.15 -31.70
CA ALA A 115 -7.38 28.86 -32.92
C ALA A 115 -7.04 27.88 -34.06
N ILE A 116 -6.23 26.85 -33.77
CA ILE A 116 -5.86 25.80 -34.72
C ILE A 116 -7.11 25.03 -35.18
N GLY A 117 -7.98 24.63 -34.25
CA GLY A 117 -9.22 23.93 -34.54
C GLY A 117 -10.11 24.72 -35.50
N LYS A 118 -10.27 26.02 -35.28
CA LYS A 118 -11.02 26.91 -36.19
C LYS A 118 -10.39 26.98 -37.57
N ILE A 119 -9.07 27.08 -37.68
CA ILE A 119 -8.37 27.09 -38.98
C ILE A 119 -8.57 25.77 -39.72
N LEU A 120 -8.40 24.65 -39.02
CA LEU A 120 -8.59 23.31 -39.59
C LEU A 120 -10.02 23.09 -40.04
N TYR A 121 -11.01 23.44 -39.23
CA TYR A 121 -12.43 23.23 -39.57
C TYR A 121 -12.86 23.96 -40.85
N HIS A 122 -12.31 25.16 -41.12
CA HIS A 122 -12.62 25.92 -42.33
C HIS A 122 -11.74 25.53 -43.54
N ASN A 123 -10.81 24.58 -43.38
CA ASN A 123 -10.04 24.06 -44.50
C ASN A 123 -10.91 23.07 -45.31
N PRO A 124 -11.05 23.24 -46.63
CA PRO A 124 -11.93 22.39 -47.45
C PRO A 124 -11.62 20.89 -47.36
N THR A 125 -10.34 20.51 -47.36
CA THR A 125 -9.92 19.10 -47.29
C THR A 125 -10.23 18.49 -45.92
N VAL A 126 -10.02 19.24 -44.84
CA VAL A 126 -10.38 18.79 -43.49
C VAL A 126 -11.89 18.72 -43.32
N TYR A 127 -12.63 19.67 -43.90
CA TYR A 127 -14.09 19.64 -43.89
C TYR A 127 -14.63 18.41 -44.62
N GLU A 128 -14.09 18.05 -45.80
CA GLU A 128 -14.42 16.80 -46.49
C GLU A 128 -14.09 15.56 -45.64
N PHE A 129 -12.97 15.58 -44.90
CA PHE A 129 -12.63 14.51 -43.98
C PHE A 129 -13.65 14.38 -42.84
N ILE A 130 -14.09 15.50 -42.25
CA ILE A 130 -15.14 15.51 -41.22
C ILE A 130 -16.46 15.01 -41.80
N GLN A 131 -16.82 15.37 -43.04
CA GLN A 131 -18.03 14.86 -43.69
C GLN A 131 -17.96 13.35 -43.94
N ARG A 132 -16.77 12.81 -44.26
CA ARG A 132 -16.55 11.38 -44.41
C ARG A 132 -16.57 10.63 -43.08
N TYR A 133 -16.07 11.27 -42.02
CA TYR A 133 -15.96 10.73 -40.67
C TYR A 133 -16.60 11.71 -39.68
N PRO A 134 -17.94 11.71 -39.53
CA PRO A 134 -18.65 12.74 -38.77
C PRO A 134 -18.36 12.73 -37.27
N GLY A 135 -17.76 11.65 -36.74
CA GLY A 135 -17.37 11.52 -35.34
C GLY A 135 -18.05 10.35 -34.62
N ALA A 136 -19.21 9.90 -35.10
CA ALA A 136 -19.85 8.67 -34.64
C ALA A 136 -19.33 7.45 -35.42
N SER A 137 -19.01 6.36 -34.73
CA SER A 137 -18.86 5.05 -35.37
C SER A 137 -20.24 4.43 -35.62
N GLU A 138 -20.36 3.45 -36.51
CA GLU A 138 -21.60 2.69 -36.69
C GLU A 138 -22.15 2.20 -35.35
N SER A 139 -23.47 2.23 -35.24
CA SER A 139 -24.21 1.98 -34.00
C SER A 139 -23.76 0.69 -33.33
N SER A 140 -23.57 0.75 -32.00
CA SER A 140 -23.67 -0.48 -31.21
C SER A 140 -25.04 -1.09 -31.52
N GLU A 141 -25.12 -2.39 -31.85
CA GLU A 141 -26.37 -3.11 -32.17
C GLU A 141 -27.35 -3.19 -30.97
N VAL A 142 -27.23 -2.27 -30.00
CA VAL A 142 -27.94 -2.22 -28.74
C VAL A 142 -28.90 -1.03 -28.77
N ASP A 143 -30.13 -1.30 -29.18
CA ASP A 143 -31.20 -0.29 -29.26
C ASP A 143 -31.82 0.00 -27.88
N SER A 144 -31.49 -0.78 -26.85
CA SER A 144 -31.94 -0.53 -25.48
C SER A 144 -31.18 0.64 -24.86
N GLY A 145 -31.89 1.62 -24.28
CA GLY A 145 -31.26 2.74 -23.57
C GLY A 145 -30.34 2.32 -22.40
N LEU A 146 -29.69 3.29 -21.75
CA LEU A 146 -28.75 2.97 -20.67
C LEU A 146 -29.48 2.30 -19.49
N PRO A 147 -29.04 1.11 -19.05
CA PRO A 147 -29.69 0.41 -17.96
C PRO A 147 -29.39 1.10 -16.61
N ALA A 148 -30.36 1.05 -15.69
CA ALA A 148 -30.24 1.72 -14.38
C ALA A 148 -29.01 1.27 -13.57
N TRP A 149 -28.58 0.01 -13.71
CA TRP A 149 -27.39 -0.49 -13.03
C TRP A 149 -26.11 0.26 -13.45
N ALA A 150 -26.02 0.74 -14.69
CA ALA A 150 -24.87 1.49 -15.17
C ALA A 150 -24.79 2.85 -14.45
N GLY A 151 -25.92 3.53 -14.28
CA GLY A 151 -26.02 4.76 -13.49
C GLY A 151 -25.63 4.57 -12.03
N TRP A 152 -26.15 3.52 -11.38
CA TRP A 152 -25.82 3.21 -9.97
C TRP A 152 -24.35 2.87 -9.76
N THR A 153 -23.79 1.97 -10.57
CA THR A 153 -22.38 1.58 -10.48
C THR A 153 -21.44 2.75 -10.78
N HIS A 154 -21.82 3.64 -11.71
CA HIS A 154 -21.11 4.87 -12.01
C HIS A 154 -21.12 5.86 -10.83
N PHE A 155 -22.29 6.12 -10.24
CA PHE A 155 -22.38 6.98 -9.05
C PHE A 155 -21.59 6.42 -7.87
N PHE A 156 -21.74 5.12 -7.59
CA PHE A 156 -20.99 4.48 -6.51
C PHE A 156 -19.49 4.55 -6.76
N ASN A 157 -19.04 4.38 -8.02
CA ASN A 157 -17.65 4.58 -8.40
C ASN A 157 -17.15 5.99 -8.10
N LEU A 158 -17.90 7.05 -8.46
CA LEU A 158 -17.57 8.43 -8.11
C LEU A 158 -17.45 8.61 -6.58
N PHE A 159 -18.42 8.07 -5.84
CA PHE A 159 -18.44 8.14 -4.38
C PHE A 159 -17.24 7.44 -3.74
N LEU A 160 -16.80 6.30 -4.26
CA LEU A 160 -15.60 5.60 -3.74
C LEU A 160 -14.31 6.35 -4.13
N MET A 161 -14.22 6.81 -5.39
CA MET A 161 -13.05 7.46 -5.95
C MET A 161 -12.62 8.69 -5.15
N MET A 162 -13.57 9.45 -4.57
CA MET A 162 -13.25 10.59 -3.71
C MET A 162 -12.36 10.18 -2.52
N PHE A 163 -12.65 9.04 -1.87
CA PHE A 163 -11.90 8.57 -0.71
C PHE A 163 -10.57 7.97 -1.13
N ILE A 164 -10.56 7.21 -2.23
CA ILE A 164 -9.35 6.61 -2.82
C ILE A 164 -8.34 7.70 -3.15
N ILE A 165 -8.77 8.77 -3.84
CA ILE A 165 -7.90 9.89 -4.21
C ILE A 165 -7.35 10.60 -2.96
N ARG A 166 -8.23 11.00 -2.02
CA ARG A 166 -7.80 11.74 -0.82
C ARG A 166 -6.85 10.94 0.06
N SER A 167 -7.14 9.65 0.26
CA SER A 167 -6.28 8.75 1.05
C SER A 167 -4.97 8.42 0.31
N GLY A 168 -5.01 8.23 -1.01
CA GLY A 168 -3.83 7.93 -1.83
C GLY A 168 -2.82 9.09 -1.86
N ILE A 169 -3.29 10.33 -2.02
CA ILE A 169 -2.42 11.52 -1.96
C ILE A 169 -1.89 11.71 -0.52
N GLN A 170 -2.67 11.40 0.51
CA GLN A 170 -2.19 11.40 1.89
C GLN A 170 -1.05 10.37 2.09
N ILE A 171 -1.17 9.15 1.58
CA ILE A 171 -0.12 8.12 1.64
C ILE A 171 1.15 8.60 0.94
N LEU A 172 1.03 9.26 -0.22
CA LEU A 172 2.18 9.85 -0.92
C LEU A 172 2.94 10.85 -0.04
N CYS A 173 2.26 11.58 0.85
CA CYS A 173 2.88 12.61 1.68
C CYS A 173 3.77 12.06 2.81
N ASP A 174 3.63 10.77 3.16
CA ASP A 174 4.51 10.10 4.10
C ASP A 174 5.83 9.62 3.47
N HIS A 175 5.92 9.60 2.14
CA HIS A 175 7.19 9.57 1.42
C HIS A 175 7.06 10.39 0.13
N PRO A 176 7.23 11.73 0.23
CA PRO A 176 6.75 12.72 -0.73
C PRO A 176 7.61 12.84 -2.01
N ARG A 177 8.05 11.71 -2.54
CA ARG A 177 9.02 11.56 -3.63
C ARG A 177 8.68 10.32 -4.45
N LEU A 178 8.90 10.36 -5.75
CA LEU A 178 8.69 9.22 -6.66
C LEU A 178 9.95 8.93 -7.47
N TYR A 179 10.19 7.66 -7.76
CA TYR A 179 11.42 7.15 -8.39
C TYR A 179 11.10 6.14 -9.49
N PHE A 180 11.83 6.19 -10.60
CA PHE A 180 11.84 5.09 -11.59
C PHE A 180 13.00 4.12 -11.36
N SER A 181 13.86 4.42 -10.39
CA SER A 181 14.90 3.52 -9.92
C SER A 181 14.36 2.64 -8.79
N ARG A 182 14.95 1.45 -8.61
CA ARG A 182 14.68 0.58 -7.45
C ARG A 182 15.13 1.20 -6.13
N ASN A 183 16.11 2.09 -6.18
CA ASN A 183 16.63 2.80 -5.03
C ASN A 183 15.79 4.05 -4.73
N SER A 184 15.74 4.41 -3.45
CA SER A 184 15.07 5.62 -2.97
C SER A 184 16.09 6.71 -2.61
N THR A 185 17.15 6.91 -3.42
CA THR A 185 18.22 7.88 -3.11
C THR A 185 17.73 9.32 -3.28
N PRO A 186 17.68 10.12 -2.20
CA PRO A 186 17.24 11.51 -2.27
C PRO A 186 18.11 12.35 -3.19
N GLY A 187 17.51 13.28 -3.94
CA GLY A 187 18.21 14.19 -4.86
C GLY A 187 18.84 13.53 -6.10
N LYS A 188 18.98 12.20 -6.13
CA LYS A 188 19.62 11.46 -7.23
C LYS A 188 18.63 10.67 -8.07
N ASP A 189 17.70 9.93 -7.47
CA ASP A 189 16.84 9.00 -8.19
C ASP A 189 15.40 9.53 -8.37
N GLU A 190 15.05 10.61 -7.66
CA GLU A 190 13.71 11.20 -7.67
C GLU A 190 13.41 11.90 -9.01
N TRP A 191 12.25 11.59 -9.61
CA TRP A 191 11.73 12.27 -10.81
C TRP A 191 10.62 13.28 -10.46
N LEU A 192 9.89 13.05 -9.36
CA LEU A 192 8.88 13.96 -8.83
C LEU A 192 9.04 14.07 -7.32
N ARG A 193 8.82 15.27 -6.77
CA ARG A 193 8.69 15.49 -5.33
C ARG A 193 7.62 16.51 -4.99
N VAL A 194 6.98 16.32 -3.84
CA VAL A 194 6.00 17.24 -3.21
C VAL A 194 6.49 17.75 -1.85
N ALA A 195 7.78 17.59 -1.57
CA ALA A 195 8.46 18.13 -0.40
C ALA A 195 9.70 18.96 -0.78
N PRO A 196 10.20 19.83 0.13
CA PRO A 196 11.49 20.48 -0.03
C PRO A 196 12.63 19.47 -0.25
N PRO A 197 13.80 19.90 -0.76
CA PRO A 197 15.00 19.06 -0.79
C PRO A 197 15.29 18.44 0.59
N VAL A 198 15.83 17.23 0.60
CA VAL A 198 16.33 16.62 1.83
C VAL A 198 17.50 17.48 2.34
N PRO A 199 17.48 17.93 3.61
CA PRO A 199 18.60 18.65 4.21
C PRO A 199 19.86 17.80 4.26
N ASP A 200 21.02 18.44 4.25
CA ASP A 200 22.31 17.79 4.50
C ASP A 200 22.50 17.56 6.01
N ASP A 201 21.71 16.64 6.55
CA ASP A 201 21.70 16.25 7.96
C ASP A 201 21.80 14.71 8.06
N PRO A 202 22.87 14.18 8.68
CA PRO A 202 23.05 12.73 8.83
C PRO A 202 21.99 12.08 9.73
N LEU A 203 21.29 12.84 10.56
CA LEU A 203 20.18 12.37 11.41
C LEU A 203 18.82 12.51 10.71
N TRP A 204 18.77 13.07 9.50
CA TRP A 204 17.53 13.17 8.74
C TRP A 204 16.94 11.78 8.47
N THR A 205 15.63 11.66 8.74
CA THR A 205 14.88 10.41 8.64
C THR A 205 13.71 10.52 7.68
N ALA A 206 13.20 9.38 7.22
CA ALA A 206 11.98 9.34 6.42
C ALA A 206 10.77 9.83 7.24
N ASN A 207 10.74 9.61 8.57
CA ASN A 207 9.78 10.27 9.45
C ASN A 207 9.91 11.81 9.37
N ALA A 208 11.12 12.36 9.45
CA ALA A 208 11.32 13.81 9.35
C ALA A 208 10.97 14.39 7.96
N ASP A 209 11.07 13.57 6.89
CA ASP A 209 10.75 13.98 5.52
C ASP A 209 9.26 14.06 5.20
N THR A 210 8.39 13.42 6.01
CA THR A 210 6.94 13.44 5.79
C THR A 210 6.39 14.87 5.79
N VAL A 211 5.33 15.11 5.02
CA VAL A 211 4.67 16.42 4.93
C VAL A 211 3.19 16.29 5.21
N ALA A 212 2.55 17.35 5.69
CA ALA A 212 1.10 17.38 5.85
C ALA A 212 0.40 18.03 4.65
N LEU A 213 -0.81 17.55 4.38
CA LEU A 213 -1.79 18.19 3.48
C LEU A 213 -2.87 18.87 4.31
N PRO A 214 -3.56 19.88 3.76
CA PRO A 214 -4.79 20.37 4.36
C PRO A 214 -5.86 19.25 4.45
N PRO A 215 -6.69 19.25 5.51
CA PRO A 215 -7.79 18.29 5.71
C PRO A 215 -8.74 18.13 4.52
N GLN A 216 -8.88 19.15 3.69
CA GLN A 216 -9.75 19.13 2.52
C GLN A 216 -9.18 18.25 1.41
N PHE A 217 -7.85 18.14 1.30
CA PHE A 217 -7.18 17.39 0.22
C PHE A 217 -6.72 16.00 0.68
N GLY A 218 -6.24 15.88 1.91
CA GLY A 218 -5.83 14.60 2.49
C GLY A 218 -6.96 13.93 3.27
N LEU A 219 -6.88 12.60 3.41
CA LEU A 219 -7.70 11.84 4.35
C LEU A 219 -6.79 10.99 5.23
N PRO A 220 -6.61 11.32 6.53
CA PRO A 220 -7.30 12.38 7.27
C PRO A 220 -6.76 13.82 7.12
N GLY A 221 -5.62 14.04 6.46
CA GLY A 221 -5.11 15.40 6.23
C GLY A 221 -4.33 15.99 7.40
N PHE A 222 -3.49 15.18 8.03
CA PHE A 222 -2.46 15.63 8.96
C PHE A 222 -1.19 14.76 8.82
N ARG A 223 -0.12 15.08 9.56
CA ARG A 223 1.18 14.42 9.41
C ARG A 223 1.19 13.05 10.09
N HIS A 224 1.98 12.10 9.55
CA HIS A 224 2.18 10.76 10.13
C HIS A 224 0.93 9.88 10.20
N SER A 225 -0.13 10.24 9.48
CA SER A 225 -1.42 9.55 9.49
C SER A 225 -1.50 8.35 8.54
N ILE A 226 -0.36 7.82 8.08
CA ILE A 226 -0.32 6.77 7.05
C ILE A 226 -1.14 5.53 7.40
N GLY A 227 -1.19 5.15 8.69
CA GLY A 227 -1.97 3.99 9.15
C GLY A 227 -3.44 4.14 8.80
N LEU A 228 -4.04 5.25 9.22
CA LEU A 228 -5.43 5.59 8.95
C LEU A 228 -5.69 5.82 7.46
N ALA A 229 -4.76 6.50 6.76
CA ALA A 229 -4.88 6.72 5.33
C ALA A 229 -4.90 5.40 4.54
N ARG A 230 -4.07 4.42 4.91
CA ARG A 230 -4.04 3.09 4.27
C ARG A 230 -5.31 2.29 4.53
N TRP A 231 -5.92 2.38 5.71
CA TRP A 231 -7.21 1.73 5.96
C TRP A 231 -8.33 2.28 5.08
N TRP A 232 -8.37 3.60 4.91
CA TRP A 232 -9.29 4.22 3.95
C TRP A 232 -9.01 3.77 2.53
N HIS A 233 -7.75 3.83 2.09
CA HIS A 233 -7.38 3.50 0.71
C HIS A 233 -7.69 2.04 0.38
N LEU A 234 -7.08 1.10 1.10
CA LEU A 234 -7.20 -0.34 0.83
C LEU A 234 -8.62 -0.87 1.12
N GLY A 235 -9.28 -0.33 2.14
CA GLY A 235 -10.66 -0.70 2.46
C GLY A 235 -11.63 -0.27 1.36
N VAL A 236 -11.55 0.99 0.91
CA VAL A 236 -12.41 1.51 -0.16
C VAL A 236 -12.06 0.89 -1.51
N ASP A 237 -10.78 0.63 -1.79
CA ASP A 237 -10.34 -0.09 -2.99
C ASP A 237 -10.98 -1.47 -3.08
N THR A 238 -11.15 -2.18 -1.95
CA THR A 238 -11.85 -3.47 -1.93
C THR A 238 -13.29 -3.35 -2.44
N LEU A 239 -14.00 -2.31 -2.00
CA LEU A 239 -15.36 -2.01 -2.45
C LEU A 239 -15.38 -1.58 -3.92
N TRP A 240 -14.38 -0.81 -4.35
CA TRP A 240 -14.23 -0.35 -5.72
C TRP A 240 -13.98 -1.51 -6.69
N LEU A 241 -13.11 -2.46 -6.32
CA LEU A 241 -12.85 -3.67 -7.09
C LEU A 241 -14.08 -4.58 -7.15
N LEU A 242 -14.83 -4.70 -6.04
CA LEU A 242 -16.09 -5.45 -6.04
C LEU A 242 -17.13 -4.81 -6.97
N ASN A 243 -17.30 -3.48 -6.90
CA ASN A 243 -18.17 -2.74 -7.81
C ASN A 243 -17.73 -2.91 -9.27
N GLY A 244 -16.42 -2.85 -9.53
CA GLY A 244 -15.84 -3.11 -10.85
C GLY A 244 -16.10 -4.53 -11.35
N ALA A 245 -15.98 -5.55 -10.50
CA ALA A 245 -16.30 -6.92 -10.85
C ALA A 245 -17.78 -7.09 -11.22
N VAL A 246 -18.69 -6.52 -10.42
CA VAL A 246 -20.13 -6.48 -10.73
C VAL A 246 -20.39 -5.76 -12.05
N PHE A 247 -19.76 -4.59 -12.25
CA PHE A 247 -19.86 -3.83 -13.49
C PHE A 247 -19.41 -4.65 -14.69
N TYR A 248 -18.26 -5.33 -14.63
CA TYR A 248 -17.77 -6.18 -15.72
C TYR A 248 -18.74 -7.33 -16.01
N VAL A 249 -19.24 -8.02 -14.99
CA VAL A 249 -20.21 -9.12 -15.16
C VAL A 249 -21.49 -8.61 -15.84
N LEU A 250 -22.03 -7.47 -15.42
CA LEU A 250 -23.23 -6.89 -16.03
C LEU A 250 -22.96 -6.40 -17.45
N LEU A 251 -21.83 -5.73 -17.67
CA LEU A 251 -21.40 -5.20 -18.96
C LEU A 251 -21.33 -6.29 -20.03
N PHE A 252 -20.73 -7.43 -19.70
CA PHE A 252 -20.60 -8.55 -20.64
C PHE A 252 -21.84 -9.44 -20.72
N SER A 253 -22.67 -9.53 -19.66
CA SER A 253 -23.90 -10.34 -19.69
C SER A 253 -25.11 -9.65 -20.33
N THR A 254 -25.05 -8.33 -20.53
CA THR A 254 -26.15 -7.53 -21.12
C THR A 254 -25.79 -6.90 -22.47
N ASP A 255 -24.70 -7.35 -23.10
CA ASP A 255 -24.14 -6.83 -24.36
C ASP A 255 -23.76 -5.34 -24.35
N GLN A 256 -23.86 -4.66 -23.21
CA GLN A 256 -23.53 -3.24 -23.07
C GLN A 256 -22.04 -2.96 -23.29
N TRP A 257 -21.17 -3.97 -23.25
CA TRP A 257 -19.76 -3.85 -23.64
C TRP A 257 -19.58 -3.28 -25.05
N ARG A 258 -20.50 -3.56 -25.98
CA ARG A 258 -20.48 -3.07 -27.37
C ARG A 258 -20.55 -1.54 -27.45
N ARG A 259 -21.00 -0.86 -26.39
CA ARG A 259 -21.05 0.61 -26.30
C ARG A 259 -19.71 1.25 -26.00
N ILE A 260 -18.78 0.52 -25.39
CA ILE A 260 -17.51 1.07 -24.86
C ILE A 260 -16.27 0.32 -25.37
N VAL A 261 -16.45 -0.68 -26.23
CA VAL A 261 -15.36 -1.40 -26.89
C VAL A 261 -15.42 -1.10 -28.39
N PRO A 262 -14.38 -0.48 -28.99
CA PRO A 262 -14.34 -0.25 -30.42
C PRO A 262 -14.38 -1.56 -31.22
N THR A 263 -15.30 -1.65 -32.19
CA THR A 263 -15.46 -2.81 -33.08
C THR A 263 -15.02 -2.54 -34.53
N SER A 264 -14.74 -1.28 -34.87
CA SER A 264 -14.23 -0.86 -36.19
C SER A 264 -13.00 0.03 -36.06
N TRP A 265 -12.10 -0.06 -37.04
CA TRP A 265 -10.94 0.82 -37.18
C TRP A 265 -11.32 2.27 -37.54
N ASP A 266 -12.55 2.50 -38.01
CA ASP A 266 -13.06 3.85 -38.28
C ASP A 266 -13.19 4.71 -37.02
N VAL A 267 -13.09 4.11 -35.83
CA VAL A 267 -13.06 4.85 -34.56
C VAL A 267 -11.92 5.88 -34.52
N PHE A 268 -10.75 5.58 -35.11
CA PHE A 268 -9.60 6.48 -35.07
C PHE A 268 -9.79 7.75 -35.93
N PRO A 269 -10.15 7.65 -37.24
CA PRO A 269 -10.43 8.83 -38.03
C PRO A 269 -11.64 9.61 -37.49
N ASN A 270 -12.69 8.94 -37.02
CA ASN A 270 -13.82 9.64 -36.38
C ASN A 270 -13.42 10.36 -35.07
N ALA A 271 -12.58 9.75 -34.23
CA ALA A 271 -12.10 10.41 -33.02
C ALA A 271 -11.25 11.65 -33.34
N LEU A 272 -10.45 11.60 -34.41
CA LEU A 272 -9.71 12.76 -34.90
C LEU A 272 -10.67 13.87 -35.39
N SER A 273 -11.71 13.53 -36.16
CA SER A 273 -12.75 14.48 -36.55
C SER A 273 -13.43 15.11 -35.35
N THR A 274 -13.83 14.32 -34.36
CA THR A 274 -14.45 14.81 -33.11
C THR A 274 -13.50 15.74 -32.35
N ALA A 275 -12.20 15.41 -32.27
CA ALA A 275 -11.22 16.28 -31.62
C ALA A 275 -11.10 17.63 -32.32
N ILE A 276 -11.08 17.66 -33.67
CA ILE A 276 -11.05 18.90 -34.45
C ILE A 276 -12.32 19.72 -34.22
N GLN A 277 -13.48 19.07 -34.20
CA GLN A 277 -14.79 19.67 -33.92
C GLN A 277 -14.85 20.32 -32.52
N TYR A 278 -14.41 19.62 -31.47
CA TYR A 278 -14.32 20.20 -30.13
C TYR A 278 -13.30 21.34 -30.06
N MET A 279 -12.14 21.21 -30.71
CA MET A 279 -11.16 22.31 -30.79
C MET A 279 -11.74 23.53 -31.51
N SER A 280 -12.52 23.34 -32.60
CA SER A 280 -13.10 24.46 -33.34
C SER A 280 -14.31 25.11 -32.65
N LEU A 281 -14.81 24.51 -31.56
CA LEU A 281 -16.07 24.83 -30.90
C LEU A 281 -17.30 24.62 -31.80
N GLN A 282 -17.16 23.80 -32.85
CA GLN A 282 -18.26 23.32 -33.68
C GLN A 282 -18.57 21.90 -33.21
N TRP A 283 -19.40 21.79 -32.19
CA TRP A 283 -19.64 20.56 -31.47
C TRP A 283 -20.35 19.53 -32.38
N PRO A 284 -19.94 18.25 -32.36
CA PRO A 284 -20.60 17.21 -33.13
C PRO A 284 -22.02 16.96 -32.59
N ASP A 285 -22.91 16.46 -33.44
CA ASP A 285 -24.22 15.97 -33.01
C ASP A 285 -24.02 14.69 -32.16
N ASP A 286 -24.21 14.82 -30.84
CA ASP A 286 -24.00 13.76 -29.88
C ASP A 286 -25.33 13.06 -29.54
N HIS A 287 -25.46 11.78 -29.88
CA HIS A 287 -26.61 10.93 -29.51
C HIS A 287 -26.28 10.03 -28.30
N THR A 288 -25.84 10.65 -27.19
CA THR A 288 -25.23 9.94 -26.04
C THR A 288 -26.11 8.88 -25.36
N TRP A 289 -27.43 8.90 -25.61
CA TRP A 289 -28.36 7.88 -25.14
C TRP A 289 -28.15 6.52 -25.83
N ILE A 290 -27.82 6.55 -27.12
CA ILE A 290 -27.74 5.36 -27.98
C ILE A 290 -26.29 5.08 -28.39
N ASN A 291 -25.48 6.10 -28.69
CA ASN A 291 -24.08 5.91 -29.07
C ASN A 291 -23.20 7.08 -28.58
N TYR A 292 -22.01 6.73 -28.10
CA TYR A 292 -20.96 7.72 -27.83
C TYR A 292 -20.25 8.08 -29.12
N ASN A 293 -19.77 9.32 -29.23
CA ASN A 293 -18.83 9.64 -30.30
C ASN A 293 -17.51 8.89 -30.10
N SER A 294 -16.71 8.79 -31.16
CA SER A 294 -15.52 7.94 -31.19
C SER A 294 -14.43 8.39 -30.21
N LEU A 295 -14.35 9.69 -29.90
CA LEU A 295 -13.40 10.20 -28.90
C LEU A 295 -13.80 9.82 -27.48
N GLN A 296 -15.10 9.94 -27.15
CA GLN A 296 -15.67 9.45 -25.90
C GLN A 296 -15.48 7.93 -25.77
N LEU A 297 -15.81 7.16 -26.82
CA LEU A 297 -15.65 5.71 -26.88
C LEU A 297 -14.22 5.27 -26.54
N LEU A 298 -13.21 5.86 -27.20
CA LEU A 298 -11.81 5.56 -26.89
C LEU A 298 -11.44 5.95 -25.46
N SER A 299 -11.92 7.10 -24.98
CA SER A 299 -11.65 7.56 -23.61
C SER A 299 -12.24 6.63 -22.55
N TYR A 300 -13.47 6.13 -22.78
CA TYR A 300 -14.12 5.17 -21.88
C TYR A 300 -13.46 3.80 -21.96
N PHE A 301 -13.10 3.34 -23.15
CA PHE A 301 -12.33 2.10 -23.33
C PHE A 301 -11.03 2.14 -22.54
N VAL A 302 -10.23 3.21 -22.70
CA VAL A 302 -8.96 3.38 -21.97
C VAL A 302 -9.22 3.41 -20.47
N THR A 303 -10.22 4.15 -20.01
CA THR A 303 -10.50 4.29 -18.58
C THR A 303 -10.90 2.96 -17.93
N VAL A 304 -11.82 2.23 -18.57
CA VAL A 304 -12.36 0.96 -18.05
C VAL A 304 -11.36 -0.18 -18.22
N PHE A 305 -10.82 -0.38 -19.43
CA PHE A 305 -10.05 -1.59 -19.75
C PHE A 305 -8.54 -1.44 -19.63
N ILE A 306 -8.01 -0.23 -19.45
CA ILE A 306 -6.56 0.02 -19.34
C ILE A 306 -6.22 0.66 -18.00
N ALA A 307 -6.76 1.85 -17.71
CA ALA A 307 -6.39 2.63 -16.54
C ALA A 307 -6.83 1.96 -15.23
N ALA A 308 -8.06 1.46 -15.14
CA ALA A 308 -8.54 0.77 -13.95
C ALA A 308 -7.76 -0.54 -13.65
N PRO A 309 -7.55 -1.46 -14.62
CA PRO A 309 -6.65 -2.60 -14.41
C PRO A 309 -5.21 -2.19 -14.08
N ALA A 310 -4.69 -1.15 -14.71
CA ALA A 310 -3.36 -0.63 -14.38
C ALA A 310 -3.28 -0.13 -12.93
N ALA A 311 -4.33 0.53 -12.41
CA ALA A 311 -4.41 0.93 -11.00
C ALA A 311 -4.32 -0.28 -10.06
N LEU A 312 -5.07 -1.36 -10.35
CA LEU A 312 -5.01 -2.61 -9.58
C LEU A 312 -3.61 -3.25 -9.63
N ILE A 313 -3.05 -3.41 -10.84
CA ILE A 313 -1.75 -4.06 -11.02
C ILE A 313 -0.64 -3.28 -10.31
N THR A 314 -0.63 -1.96 -10.46
CA THR A 314 0.37 -1.10 -9.81
C THR A 314 0.15 -1.02 -8.30
N GLY A 315 -1.11 -1.04 -7.83
CA GLY A 315 -1.46 -1.16 -6.41
C GLY A 315 -0.89 -2.42 -5.78
N LEU A 316 -1.14 -3.58 -6.41
CA LEU A 316 -0.57 -4.87 -5.99
C LEU A 316 0.96 -4.90 -6.12
N GLY A 317 1.52 -4.24 -7.13
CA GLY A 317 2.98 -4.10 -7.31
C GLY A 317 3.70 -3.37 -6.18
N MET A 318 2.97 -2.62 -5.34
CA MET A 318 3.51 -1.97 -4.14
C MET A 318 3.50 -2.87 -2.90
N SER A 319 2.86 -4.04 -2.95
CA SER A 319 2.81 -5.00 -1.84
C SER A 319 4.19 -5.63 -1.61
N PRO A 320 4.78 -5.56 -0.39
CA PRO A 320 6.00 -6.29 -0.06
C PRO A 320 5.86 -7.79 -0.27
N ALA A 321 4.70 -8.33 0.13
CA ALA A 321 4.40 -9.75 0.07
C ALA A 321 4.36 -10.28 -1.38
N LEU A 322 4.01 -9.43 -2.35
CA LEU A 322 4.09 -9.79 -3.77
C LEU A 322 5.49 -9.48 -4.35
N SER A 323 6.10 -8.36 -3.97
CA SER A 323 7.40 -7.92 -4.45
C SER A 323 8.54 -8.89 -4.08
N GLN A 324 8.50 -9.49 -2.90
CA GLN A 324 9.51 -10.47 -2.47
C GLN A 324 9.36 -11.84 -3.13
N ARG A 325 8.19 -12.15 -3.72
CA ARG A 325 7.80 -13.52 -4.08
C ARG A 325 7.63 -13.74 -5.57
N LEU A 326 7.18 -12.73 -6.31
CA LEU A 326 7.12 -12.73 -7.78
C LEU A 326 8.39 -12.09 -8.35
N THR A 327 9.56 -12.57 -7.94
CA THR A 327 10.88 -11.95 -8.20
C THR A 327 11.13 -11.60 -9.68
N MET A 328 10.63 -12.42 -10.62
CA MET A 328 10.72 -12.16 -12.06
C MET A 328 9.93 -10.91 -12.50
N ILE A 329 8.76 -10.68 -11.91
CA ILE A 329 7.91 -9.53 -12.19
C ILE A 329 8.40 -8.31 -11.39
N SER A 330 8.72 -8.50 -10.10
CA SER A 330 9.12 -7.41 -9.20
C SER A 330 10.50 -6.83 -9.50
N LYS A 331 11.39 -7.57 -10.18
CA LYS A 331 12.63 -6.99 -10.74
C LYS A 331 12.34 -5.89 -11.76
N ARG A 332 11.29 -6.03 -12.58
CA ARG A 332 10.89 -5.04 -13.59
C ARG A 332 9.92 -3.99 -13.03
N LEU A 333 8.93 -4.44 -12.27
CA LEU A 333 7.96 -3.60 -11.57
C LEU A 333 8.31 -3.58 -10.07
N ASN A 334 9.44 -2.99 -9.72
CA ASN A 334 9.80 -2.83 -8.31
C ASN A 334 8.85 -1.82 -7.64
N ILE A 335 8.75 -1.87 -6.31
CA ILE A 335 7.85 -1.02 -5.52
C ILE A 335 7.94 0.48 -5.85
N GLN A 336 9.12 1.01 -6.16
CA GLN A 336 9.28 2.44 -6.46
C GLN A 336 8.73 2.78 -7.86
N VAL A 337 8.98 1.92 -8.84
CA VAL A 337 8.38 2.02 -10.18
C VAL A 337 6.87 1.85 -10.11
N ALA A 338 6.38 0.86 -9.37
CA ALA A 338 4.95 0.63 -9.15
C ALA A 338 4.27 1.87 -8.57
N ARG A 339 4.87 2.50 -7.55
CA ARG A 339 4.35 3.74 -6.96
C ARG A 339 4.33 4.91 -7.95
N SER A 340 5.37 5.03 -8.78
CA SER A 340 5.43 6.06 -9.83
C SER A 340 4.36 5.85 -10.91
N LEU A 341 4.17 4.61 -11.38
CA LEU A 341 3.13 4.28 -12.35
C LEU A 341 1.73 4.45 -11.76
N HIS A 342 1.52 4.04 -10.51
CA HIS A 342 0.25 4.23 -9.79
C HIS A 342 -0.10 5.72 -9.67
N PHE A 343 0.89 6.57 -9.36
CA PHE A 343 0.70 8.02 -9.36
C PHE A 343 0.36 8.57 -10.76
N LEU A 344 1.00 8.08 -11.83
CA LEU A 344 0.64 8.48 -13.19
C LEU A 344 -0.78 8.06 -13.57
N VAL A 345 -1.24 6.90 -13.11
CA VAL A 345 -2.63 6.45 -13.27
C VAL A 345 -3.58 7.37 -12.49
N LEU A 346 -3.24 7.79 -11.27
CA LEU A 346 -3.99 8.82 -10.55
C LEU A 346 -4.07 10.13 -11.34
N VAL A 347 -2.95 10.62 -11.91
CA VAL A 347 -2.93 11.82 -12.75
C VAL A 347 -3.85 11.67 -13.96
N TYR A 348 -3.85 10.51 -14.61
CA TYR A 348 -4.78 10.19 -15.69
C TYR A 348 -6.23 10.26 -15.22
N PHE A 349 -6.58 9.63 -14.10
CA PHE A 349 -7.96 9.68 -13.57
C PHE A 349 -8.40 11.10 -13.23
N LEU A 350 -7.54 11.91 -12.61
CA LEU A 350 -7.85 13.30 -12.32
C LEU A 350 -8.09 14.12 -13.59
N PHE A 351 -7.25 13.92 -14.61
CA PHE A 351 -7.42 14.55 -15.92
C PHE A 351 -8.71 14.09 -16.61
N PHE A 352 -8.97 12.79 -16.65
CA PHE A 352 -10.18 12.21 -17.22
C PHE A 352 -11.42 12.75 -16.51
N ILE A 353 -11.48 12.75 -15.17
CA ILE A 353 -12.62 13.27 -14.39
C ILE A 353 -12.85 14.74 -14.72
N LEU A 354 -11.79 15.57 -14.73
CA LEU A 354 -11.90 16.99 -15.03
C LEU A 354 -12.49 17.22 -16.43
N ILE A 355 -11.94 16.58 -17.45
CA ILE A 355 -12.40 16.74 -18.83
C ILE A 355 -13.81 16.16 -18.99
N HIS A 356 -14.05 14.93 -18.53
CA HIS A 356 -15.33 14.25 -18.62
C HIS A 356 -16.45 15.07 -17.97
N VAL A 357 -16.27 15.54 -16.73
CA VAL A 357 -17.26 16.35 -16.03
C VAL A 357 -17.48 17.68 -16.76
N THR A 358 -16.41 18.32 -17.23
CA THR A 358 -16.53 19.57 -18.01
C THR A 358 -17.37 19.34 -19.27
N MET A 359 -17.12 18.25 -19.99
CA MET A 359 -17.86 17.92 -21.20
C MET A 359 -19.33 17.62 -20.90
N VAL A 360 -19.63 16.82 -19.85
CA VAL A 360 -21.01 16.54 -19.42
C VAL A 360 -21.83 17.82 -19.24
N PHE A 361 -21.25 18.86 -18.64
CA PHE A 361 -21.93 20.14 -18.42
C PHE A 361 -21.92 21.07 -19.64
N ALA A 362 -20.98 20.88 -20.57
CA ALA A 362 -20.86 21.68 -21.78
C ALA A 362 -21.72 21.13 -22.95
N THR A 363 -22.04 19.83 -22.98
CA THR A 363 -22.76 19.15 -24.06
C THR A 363 -24.18 18.74 -23.67
N ASP A 364 -25.08 19.70 -23.43
CA ASP A 364 -26.44 19.45 -22.95
C ASP A 364 -26.49 18.73 -21.58
N ALA A 365 -26.27 19.52 -20.53
CA ALA A 365 -26.21 19.02 -19.16
C ALA A 365 -27.50 18.35 -18.69
N ALA A 366 -28.67 18.81 -19.14
CA ALA A 366 -29.95 18.28 -18.69
C ALA A 366 -30.14 16.84 -19.18
N ASP A 367 -29.87 16.61 -20.47
CA ASP A 367 -30.03 15.28 -21.07
C ASP A 367 -28.95 14.32 -20.59
N ASN A 368 -27.68 14.74 -20.49
CA ASN A 368 -26.62 13.89 -19.93
C ASN A 368 -26.90 13.45 -18.48
N LEU A 369 -27.41 14.36 -17.63
CA LEU A 369 -27.75 14.01 -16.26
C LEU A 369 -28.96 13.08 -16.20
N ASN A 370 -29.95 13.20 -17.11
CA ASN A 370 -31.04 12.23 -17.22
C ASN A 370 -30.55 10.85 -17.63
N HIS A 371 -29.62 10.77 -18.59
CA HIS A 371 -29.03 9.52 -19.04
C HIS A 371 -28.34 8.80 -17.87
N MET A 372 -27.48 9.51 -17.13
CA MET A 372 -26.65 8.92 -16.08
C MET A 372 -27.37 8.66 -14.76
N PHE A 373 -28.22 9.60 -14.30
CA PHE A 373 -28.79 9.56 -12.94
C PHE A 373 -30.26 9.13 -12.91
N ALA A 374 -30.98 9.20 -14.03
CA ALA A 374 -32.38 8.77 -14.10
C ALA A 374 -32.60 7.57 -15.03
N ALA A 375 -31.57 7.14 -15.79
CA ALA A 375 -31.70 6.13 -16.84
C ALA A 375 -32.85 6.46 -17.81
N ARG A 376 -32.91 7.72 -18.24
CA ARG A 376 -33.93 8.26 -19.16
C ARG A 376 -33.25 9.08 -20.24
N GLY A 377 -33.64 8.87 -21.49
CA GLY A 377 -33.23 9.67 -22.64
C GLY A 377 -34.24 9.50 -23.78
N CYS A 378 -34.22 10.42 -24.75
CA CYS A 378 -35.07 10.35 -25.93
C CYS A 378 -34.43 9.40 -26.96
N GLY A 379 -35.12 8.34 -27.34
CA GLY A 379 -34.78 7.55 -28.53
C GLY A 379 -35.20 8.27 -29.82
N ILE A 380 -34.79 7.71 -30.97
CA ILE A 380 -35.26 8.18 -32.28
C ILE A 380 -36.77 7.91 -32.37
N GLY A 381 -37.60 8.95 -32.29
CA GLY A 381 -39.06 8.88 -32.46
C GLY A 381 -39.91 9.10 -31.19
N ASP A 382 -39.30 9.41 -30.04
CA ASP A 382 -40.03 9.61 -28.77
C ASP A 382 -40.74 10.98 -28.64
N GLU A 383 -41.79 11.03 -27.80
CA GLU A 383 -42.63 12.22 -27.55
C GLU A 383 -41.86 13.45 -26.98
N PRO A 384 -42.33 14.69 -27.23
CA PRO A 384 -41.65 15.94 -26.85
C PRO A 384 -41.53 16.21 -25.33
N ASN A 385 -42.01 15.32 -24.46
CA ASN A 385 -41.87 15.41 -23.00
C ASN A 385 -40.65 14.64 -22.45
N CYS A 386 -39.72 14.23 -23.30
CA CYS A 386 -38.53 13.49 -22.89
C CYS A 386 -37.47 14.37 -22.18
N HIS A 387 -37.58 15.70 -22.27
CA HIS A 387 -36.80 16.65 -21.47
C HIS A 387 -37.34 16.74 -20.03
N SER A 388 -36.70 15.98 -19.14
CA SER A 388 -36.98 15.98 -17.71
C SER A 388 -35.85 16.68 -16.94
N TYR A 389 -36.11 17.15 -15.73
CA TYR A 389 -35.05 17.51 -14.78
C TYR A 389 -34.88 16.47 -13.68
N ALA A 390 -35.47 15.28 -13.87
CA ALA A 390 -35.38 14.20 -12.88
C ALA A 390 -33.93 13.80 -12.61
N GLY A 391 -33.12 13.62 -13.65
CA GLY A 391 -31.70 13.30 -13.52
C GLY A 391 -30.91 14.37 -12.77
N PHE A 392 -31.20 15.65 -13.04
CA PHE A 392 -30.59 16.78 -12.32
C PHE A 392 -30.89 16.72 -10.82
N TRP A 393 -32.13 16.46 -10.40
CA TRP A 393 -32.47 16.40 -8.98
C TRP A 393 -31.86 15.19 -8.28
N VAL A 394 -31.81 14.04 -8.96
CA VAL A 394 -31.11 12.84 -8.43
C VAL A 394 -29.61 13.11 -8.32
N PHE A 395 -29.00 13.75 -9.32
CA PHE A 395 -27.60 14.20 -9.28
C PHE A 395 -27.35 15.16 -8.11
N ALA A 396 -28.21 16.17 -7.92
CA ALA A 396 -28.08 17.14 -6.84
C ALA A 396 -28.13 16.46 -5.46
N ALA A 397 -29.07 15.53 -5.25
CA ALA A 397 -29.15 14.74 -4.02
C ALA A 397 -27.91 13.85 -3.81
N ALA A 398 -27.44 13.21 -4.87
CA ALA A 398 -26.21 12.42 -4.89
C ALA A 398 -24.98 13.28 -4.52
N MET A 399 -24.89 14.52 -5.04
CA MET A 399 -23.79 15.44 -4.73
C MET A 399 -23.84 15.94 -3.29
N VAL A 400 -25.03 16.17 -2.72
CA VAL A 400 -25.17 16.47 -1.29
C VAL A 400 -24.59 15.34 -0.45
N LEU A 401 -24.89 14.08 -0.79
CA LEU A 401 -24.33 12.92 -0.09
C LEU A 401 -22.80 12.86 -0.21
N VAL A 402 -22.25 13.09 -1.40
CA VAL A 402 -20.79 13.18 -1.62
C VAL A 402 -20.16 14.27 -0.76
N VAL A 403 -20.74 15.48 -0.74
CA VAL A 403 -20.21 16.62 0.04
C VAL A 403 -20.28 16.34 1.54
N VAL A 404 -21.40 15.82 2.03
CA VAL A 404 -21.56 15.45 3.45
C VAL A 404 -20.51 14.41 3.83
N ALA A 405 -20.35 13.36 3.03
CA ALA A 405 -19.36 12.32 3.28
C ALA A 405 -17.92 12.87 3.21
N TRP A 406 -17.63 13.79 2.28
CA TRP A 406 -16.33 14.44 2.14
C TRP A 406 -15.94 15.19 3.41
N VAL A 407 -16.84 16.03 3.91
CA VAL A 407 -16.61 16.87 5.10
C VAL A 407 -16.58 16.02 6.38
N TRP A 408 -17.40 14.97 6.45
CA TRP A 408 -17.49 14.09 7.62
C TRP A 408 -16.29 13.14 7.81
N ALA A 409 -15.66 12.69 6.71
CA ALA A 409 -14.65 11.64 6.75
C ALA A 409 -13.46 11.94 7.68
N THR A 410 -12.91 13.16 7.60
CA THR A 410 -11.76 13.58 8.41
C THR A 410 -12.09 13.64 9.91
N PRO A 411 -13.09 14.43 10.37
CA PRO A 411 -13.41 14.50 11.80
C PRO A 411 -13.82 13.14 12.36
N PHE A 412 -14.52 12.31 11.58
CA PHE A 412 -14.82 10.94 11.98
C PHE A 412 -13.55 10.10 12.18
N THR A 413 -12.58 10.21 11.28
CA THR A 413 -11.30 9.47 11.37
C THR A 413 -10.49 9.87 12.60
N ILE A 414 -10.48 11.16 12.95
CA ILE A 414 -9.77 11.70 14.12
C ILE A 414 -10.43 11.25 15.42
N LYS A 415 -11.77 11.29 15.47
CA LYS A 415 -12.54 10.97 16.68
C LYS A 415 -12.71 9.46 16.90
N HIS A 416 -12.73 8.67 15.82
CA HIS A 416 -13.01 7.23 15.86
C HIS A 416 -11.99 6.41 15.06
N PRO A 417 -10.68 6.56 15.29
CA PRO A 417 -9.62 5.90 14.52
C PRO A 417 -9.69 4.37 14.62
N ARG A 418 -10.03 3.84 15.80
CA ARG A 418 -10.25 2.40 16.02
C ARG A 418 -11.41 1.82 15.23
N VAL A 419 -12.44 2.63 14.92
CA VAL A 419 -13.54 2.19 14.06
C VAL A 419 -13.04 2.08 12.62
N VAL A 420 -12.30 3.09 12.13
CA VAL A 420 -11.67 3.07 10.80
C VAL A 420 -10.76 1.85 10.65
N GLN A 421 -9.89 1.57 11.64
CA GLN A 421 -9.01 0.41 11.65
C GLN A 421 -9.80 -0.92 11.57
N ARG A 422 -10.83 -1.09 12.41
CA ARG A 422 -11.65 -2.32 12.45
C ARG A 422 -12.43 -2.55 11.16
N VAL A 423 -13.06 -1.50 10.63
CA VAL A 423 -13.80 -1.57 9.35
C VAL A 423 -12.85 -1.84 8.20
N GLY A 424 -11.72 -1.13 8.14
CA GLY A 424 -10.69 -1.37 7.14
C GLY A 424 -10.20 -2.82 7.16
N TYR A 425 -9.86 -3.35 8.33
CA TYR A 425 -9.46 -4.75 8.49
C TYR A 425 -10.56 -5.75 8.10
N ALA A 426 -11.82 -5.47 8.40
CA ALA A 426 -12.93 -6.33 7.96
C ALA A 426 -13.03 -6.41 6.42
N LEU A 427 -12.73 -5.32 5.73
CA LEU A 427 -12.75 -5.25 4.26
C LEU A 427 -11.53 -5.95 3.63
N ILE A 428 -10.30 -5.55 4.00
CA ILE A 428 -9.07 -6.02 3.32
C ILE A 428 -8.38 -7.22 4.01
N GLY A 429 -8.65 -7.44 5.31
CA GLY A 429 -7.97 -8.44 6.13
C GLY A 429 -8.07 -9.88 5.62
N PRO A 430 -9.21 -10.36 5.07
CA PRO A 430 -9.27 -11.68 4.44
C PRO A 430 -8.25 -11.85 3.31
N PHE A 431 -8.09 -10.82 2.47
CA PHE A 431 -7.12 -10.84 1.38
C PHE A 431 -5.67 -10.77 1.89
N GLN A 432 -5.39 -9.91 2.87
CA GLN A 432 -4.07 -9.83 3.51
C GLN A 432 -3.62 -11.17 4.10
N ARG A 433 -4.51 -11.89 4.79
CA ARG A 433 -4.23 -13.22 5.38
C ARG A 433 -3.93 -14.29 4.33
N ILE A 434 -4.53 -14.21 3.15
CA ILE A 434 -4.19 -15.11 2.03
C ILE A 434 -2.74 -14.87 1.62
N LEU A 435 -2.34 -13.60 1.50
CA LEU A 435 -0.97 -13.24 1.14
C LEU A 435 0.06 -13.55 2.23
N GLU A 436 -0.32 -13.73 3.49
CA GLU A 436 0.63 -14.11 4.57
C GLU A 436 1.14 -15.55 4.44
N ARG A 437 0.45 -16.42 3.69
CA ARG A 437 0.82 -17.84 3.57
C ARG A 437 2.07 -18.12 2.75
N PHE A 438 2.60 -17.14 2.04
CA PHE A 438 3.76 -17.33 1.19
C PHE A 438 5.01 -16.76 1.87
N ASN A 439 6.18 -17.39 1.73
CA ASN A 439 7.42 -16.92 2.33
C ASN A 439 8.31 -16.26 1.26
N PRO A 440 9.16 -15.27 1.62
CA PRO A 440 10.23 -14.81 0.75
C PRO A 440 11.23 -15.95 0.49
N GLU A 441 11.93 -15.88 -0.64
CA GLU A 441 13.00 -16.82 -0.97
C GLU A 441 14.38 -16.18 -0.67
N PRO A 442 15.32 -16.93 -0.06
CA PRO A 442 16.72 -16.52 0.07
C PRO A 442 17.37 -16.17 -1.26
N GLY A 443 18.39 -15.30 -1.22
CA GLY A 443 19.26 -15.05 -2.37
C GLY A 443 18.61 -14.26 -3.51
N ALA A 444 17.45 -13.63 -3.29
CA ALA A 444 16.80 -12.77 -4.27
C ALA A 444 17.63 -11.53 -4.65
N PHE A 445 18.57 -11.13 -3.79
CA PHE A 445 19.42 -9.96 -3.95
C PHE A 445 20.90 -10.32 -3.77
N THR A 446 21.76 -9.61 -4.49
CA THR A 446 23.22 -9.75 -4.48
C THR A 446 23.88 -8.48 -3.96
N GLU A 447 25.21 -8.48 -3.79
CA GLU A 447 25.94 -7.29 -3.34
C GLU A 447 25.79 -6.11 -4.31
N GLU A 448 25.62 -6.37 -5.62
CA GLU A 448 25.36 -5.34 -6.63
C GLU A 448 24.01 -4.64 -6.45
N ASP A 449 23.07 -5.29 -5.76
CA ASP A 449 21.74 -4.75 -5.50
C ASP A 449 21.71 -3.84 -4.26
N ILE A 450 22.78 -3.80 -3.45
CA ILE A 450 22.83 -2.99 -2.22
C ILE A 450 22.57 -1.52 -2.55
N SER A 451 21.61 -0.93 -1.84
CA SER A 451 21.18 0.43 -2.11
C SER A 451 22.27 1.43 -1.69
N PRO A 452 22.60 2.43 -2.53
CA PRO A 452 23.61 3.43 -2.22
C PRO A 452 23.19 4.35 -1.06
N TYR A 453 21.88 4.42 -0.79
CA TYR A 453 21.32 5.14 0.33
C TYR A 453 20.21 4.31 0.94
N HIS A 454 20.29 4.08 2.25
CA HIS A 454 19.27 3.39 3.02
C HIS A 454 18.60 4.36 3.97
N TRP A 455 17.31 4.64 3.74
CA TRP A 455 16.54 5.51 4.63
C TRP A 455 16.53 4.97 6.06
N ARG A 456 16.37 5.91 7.00
CA ARG A 456 16.30 5.67 8.44
C ARG A 456 14.97 6.18 8.96
N ASN A 457 14.46 5.54 10.00
CA ASN A 457 13.24 5.91 10.72
C ASN A 457 13.48 5.86 12.22
N GLY A 458 12.66 6.61 12.96
CA GLY A 458 12.80 6.80 14.41
C GLY A 458 13.74 7.96 14.75
N ARG A 459 13.82 8.28 16.04
CA ARG A 459 14.84 9.17 16.63
C ARG A 459 15.85 8.30 17.37
N LEU A 460 17.07 8.81 17.57
CA LEU A 460 18.02 8.13 18.46
C LEU A 460 17.41 8.04 19.87
N PRO A 461 17.69 6.97 20.63
CA PRO A 461 17.40 6.96 22.05
C PRO A 461 18.15 8.12 22.73
N GLU A 462 17.41 8.95 23.44
CA GLU A 462 17.95 10.10 24.18
C GLU A 462 18.03 9.82 25.69
N THR A 463 17.77 8.58 26.11
CA THR A 463 17.79 8.17 27.51
C THR A 463 19.22 8.22 28.07
N PRO A 464 19.40 8.57 29.37
CA PRO A 464 20.71 8.54 30.01
C PRO A 464 21.38 7.17 29.90
N GLU A 465 20.59 6.09 30.07
CA GLU A 465 21.03 4.70 29.89
C GLU A 465 21.72 4.48 28.54
N TYR A 466 21.07 4.85 27.43
CA TYR A 466 21.65 4.65 26.10
C TYR A 466 22.92 5.47 25.89
N GLN A 467 22.93 6.71 26.38
CA GLN A 467 24.10 7.59 26.26
C GLN A 467 25.31 7.07 27.05
N GLU A 468 25.09 6.44 28.21
CA GLU A 468 26.15 5.80 28.99
C GLU A 468 26.68 4.54 28.29
N LEU A 469 25.80 3.70 27.78
CA LEU A 469 26.17 2.53 26.98
C LEU A 469 26.95 2.93 25.73
N GLU A 470 26.51 3.97 25.02
CA GLU A 470 27.19 4.50 23.83
C GLU A 470 28.61 4.97 24.16
N LYS A 471 28.83 5.66 25.29
CA LYS A 471 30.16 6.15 25.71
C LYS A 471 31.17 5.02 25.94
N ASN A 472 30.71 3.83 26.35
CA ASN A 472 31.56 2.66 26.57
C ASN A 472 31.42 1.61 25.45
N ASP A 473 30.98 2.02 24.26
CA ASP A 473 30.79 1.16 23.08
C ASP A 473 29.98 -0.11 23.35
N PHE A 474 28.94 0.01 24.19
CA PHE A 474 28.00 -1.05 24.55
C PHE A 474 28.63 -2.27 25.25
N LYS A 475 29.82 -2.14 25.87
CA LYS A 475 30.43 -3.24 26.66
C LYS A 475 29.57 -3.71 27.82
N ASP A 476 28.87 -2.77 28.45
CA ASP A 476 28.01 -3.05 29.61
C ASP A 476 26.56 -3.36 29.20
N TRP A 477 26.25 -3.30 27.89
CA TRP A 477 24.93 -3.66 27.39
C TRP A 477 24.69 -5.16 27.57
N ARG A 478 23.46 -5.52 27.93
CA ARG A 478 23.01 -6.90 28.10
C ARG A 478 21.65 -7.08 27.45
N LEU A 479 21.50 -8.17 26.70
CA LEU A 479 20.24 -8.63 26.13
C LEU A 479 19.59 -9.61 27.09
N GLN A 480 18.46 -9.23 27.68
CA GLN A 480 17.63 -10.16 28.43
C GLN A 480 16.70 -10.91 27.48
N VAL A 481 16.70 -12.24 27.55
CA VAL A 481 15.77 -13.12 26.83
C VAL A 481 15.07 -14.01 27.86
N TYR A 482 13.78 -13.75 28.10
CA TYR A 482 13.04 -14.29 29.25
C TYR A 482 11.56 -14.56 28.91
N GLY A 483 10.74 -14.81 29.93
CA GLY A 483 9.32 -15.13 29.83
C GLY A 483 9.10 -16.64 29.81
N LEU A 484 8.21 -17.11 28.94
CA LEU A 484 7.85 -18.52 28.78
C LEU A 484 8.95 -19.34 28.07
N VAL A 485 10.10 -19.50 28.73
CA VAL A 485 11.28 -20.23 28.27
C VAL A 485 11.85 -21.10 29.38
N GLU A 486 12.47 -22.24 29.05
CA GLU A 486 13.12 -23.10 30.05
C GLU A 486 14.45 -22.53 30.56
N ASN A 487 15.20 -21.83 29.69
CA ASN A 487 16.53 -21.32 30.00
C ASN A 487 16.59 -19.80 29.70
N PRO A 488 16.10 -18.94 30.60
CA PRO A 488 16.22 -17.51 30.42
C PRO A 488 17.70 -17.08 30.52
N VAL A 489 18.11 -16.12 29.69
CA VAL A 489 19.52 -15.70 29.56
C VAL A 489 19.69 -14.19 29.53
N SER A 490 20.84 -13.72 30.00
CA SER A 490 21.30 -12.34 29.88
C SER A 490 22.65 -12.33 29.15
N LEU A 491 22.64 -11.95 27.87
CA LEU A 491 23.80 -12.07 26.98
C LEU A 491 24.46 -10.70 26.76
N SER A 492 25.77 -10.62 26.90
CA SER A 492 26.56 -9.51 26.38
C SER A 492 26.62 -9.52 24.85
N LEU A 493 27.04 -8.40 24.26
CA LEU A 493 27.22 -8.33 22.80
C LEU A 493 28.29 -9.30 22.30
N ASP A 494 29.32 -9.60 23.09
CA ASP A 494 30.39 -10.50 22.69
C ASP A 494 29.96 -11.97 22.79
N GLU A 495 29.25 -12.37 23.84
CA GLU A 495 28.62 -13.71 23.92
C GLU A 495 27.64 -13.94 22.77
N LEU A 496 26.89 -12.91 22.35
CA LEU A 496 26.02 -13.00 21.18
C LEU A 496 26.81 -13.22 19.87
N LYS A 497 28.03 -12.67 19.75
CA LYS A 497 28.90 -12.89 18.58
C LYS A 497 29.56 -14.26 18.56
N GLU A 498 29.65 -14.94 19.71
CA GLU A 498 30.16 -16.31 19.80
C GLU A 498 29.16 -17.36 19.29
N LEU A 499 27.86 -16.99 19.21
CA LEU A 499 26.84 -17.83 18.61
C LEU A 499 27.04 -17.97 17.08
N PRO A 500 26.49 -19.04 16.44
CA PRO A 500 26.59 -19.24 15.00
C PRO A 500 26.22 -18.01 14.17
N TYR A 501 27.21 -17.50 13.43
CA TYR A 501 27.06 -16.35 12.55
C TYR A 501 26.17 -16.68 11.35
N HIS A 502 25.31 -15.74 10.99
CA HIS A 502 24.47 -15.77 9.80
C HIS A 502 24.46 -14.40 9.13
N ASP A 503 24.52 -14.38 7.79
CA ASP A 503 24.30 -13.18 6.99
C ASP A 503 23.28 -13.39 5.85
N GLN A 504 22.67 -12.30 5.43
CA GLN A 504 21.70 -12.27 4.34
C GLN A 504 21.64 -10.90 3.67
N ILE A 505 21.41 -10.87 2.35
CA ILE A 505 21.13 -9.64 1.59
C ILE A 505 19.63 -9.57 1.33
N THR A 506 18.97 -8.58 1.93
CA THR A 506 17.51 -8.48 1.92
C THR A 506 17.04 -7.08 1.59
N GLN A 507 15.86 -6.99 0.97
CA GLN A 507 15.18 -5.72 0.77
C GLN A 507 14.27 -5.40 1.95
N HIS A 508 14.51 -4.25 2.57
CA HIS A 508 13.67 -3.65 3.57
C HIS A 508 12.47 -2.94 2.92
N PHE A 509 11.27 -3.18 3.45
CA PHE A 509 10.03 -2.53 3.02
C PHE A 509 9.46 -1.66 4.14
N CYS A 510 9.54 -0.35 3.97
CA CYS A 510 8.90 0.56 4.90
C CYS A 510 7.41 0.71 4.59
N ILE A 511 6.60 0.89 5.64
CA ILE A 511 5.18 1.23 5.48
C ILE A 511 4.97 2.55 4.74
N GLN A 512 5.94 3.48 4.83
CA GLN A 512 5.95 4.76 4.09
C GLN A 512 6.27 4.57 2.60
N ALA A 513 6.32 3.33 2.10
CA ALA A 513 6.53 2.97 0.70
C ALA A 513 7.94 3.24 0.12
N TRP A 514 8.93 3.64 0.94
CA TRP A 514 10.34 3.53 0.54
C TRP A 514 10.88 2.12 0.78
N SER A 515 11.87 1.73 -0.01
CA SER A 515 12.58 0.46 0.16
C SER A 515 14.09 0.64 0.03
N GLY A 516 14.85 -0.32 0.56
CA GLY A 516 16.30 -0.32 0.49
C GLY A 516 16.86 -1.72 0.65
N VAL A 517 17.91 -2.05 -0.09
CA VAL A 517 18.61 -3.34 0.01
C VAL A 517 19.87 -3.14 0.84
N ALA A 518 20.12 -4.07 1.77
CA ALA A 518 21.34 -4.10 2.56
C ALA A 518 21.71 -5.54 2.91
N LYS A 519 23.00 -5.77 3.19
CA LYS A 519 23.50 -6.99 3.80
C LYS A 519 23.39 -6.87 5.32
N TRP A 520 22.83 -7.87 5.99
CA TRP A 520 22.69 -7.94 7.43
C TRP A 520 23.48 -9.13 7.95
N GLY A 521 24.17 -8.96 9.09
CA GLY A 521 24.96 -10.01 9.72
C GLY A 521 24.69 -10.07 11.23
N GLY A 522 24.65 -11.29 11.78
CA GLY A 522 24.25 -11.51 13.17
C GLY A 522 23.92 -12.96 13.49
N VAL A 523 22.90 -13.17 14.32
CA VAL A 523 22.46 -14.49 14.80
C VAL A 523 21.00 -14.72 14.43
N THR A 524 20.66 -15.92 13.97
CA THR A 524 19.27 -16.25 13.62
C THR A 524 18.39 -16.32 14.87
N MET A 525 17.10 -15.99 14.76
CA MET A 525 16.18 -16.18 15.88
C MET A 525 15.97 -17.67 16.23
N GLN A 526 16.16 -18.59 15.27
CA GLN A 526 16.18 -20.02 15.55
C GLN A 526 17.28 -20.39 16.54
N THR A 527 18.50 -19.87 16.36
CA THR A 527 19.61 -20.08 17.29
C THR A 527 19.28 -19.58 18.70
N ILE A 528 18.59 -18.43 18.82
CA ILE A 528 18.14 -17.93 20.14
C ILE A 528 17.11 -18.86 20.76
N MET A 529 16.14 -19.36 19.98
CA MET A 529 15.16 -20.33 20.47
C MET A 529 15.81 -21.65 20.91
N ASP A 530 16.86 -22.11 20.22
CA ASP A 530 17.58 -23.33 20.61
C ASP A 530 18.30 -23.18 21.96
N VAL A 531 18.78 -21.96 22.26
CA VAL A 531 19.40 -21.63 23.55
C VAL A 531 18.36 -21.57 24.67
N VAL A 532 17.29 -20.79 24.49
CA VAL A 532 16.35 -20.52 25.58
C VAL A 532 15.28 -21.60 25.76
N LYS A 533 15.02 -22.40 24.73
CA LYS A 533 13.99 -23.45 24.67
C LYS A 533 12.61 -22.93 25.11
N PRO A 534 11.87 -22.25 24.22
CA PRO A 534 10.53 -21.75 24.52
C PRO A 534 9.58 -22.86 24.96
N LEU A 535 8.77 -22.56 25.97
CA LEU A 535 7.73 -23.47 26.45
C LEU A 535 6.61 -23.62 25.40
N PRO A 536 5.88 -24.75 25.37
CA PRO A 536 4.78 -24.97 24.42
C PRO A 536 3.71 -23.86 24.43
N GLU A 537 3.52 -23.21 25.58
CA GLU A 537 2.59 -22.11 25.82
C GLU A 537 3.01 -20.81 25.13
N ALA A 538 4.30 -20.62 24.86
CA ALA A 538 4.80 -19.43 24.17
C ALA A 538 4.27 -19.38 22.72
N LYS A 539 3.39 -18.40 22.45
CA LYS A 539 2.80 -18.15 21.11
C LYS A 539 3.31 -16.87 20.47
N TRP A 540 3.91 -15.98 21.25
CA TRP A 540 4.35 -14.65 20.85
C TRP A 540 5.74 -14.36 21.38
N VAL A 541 6.42 -13.43 20.70
CA VAL A 541 7.72 -12.89 21.12
C VAL A 541 7.64 -11.37 21.04
N ALA A 542 7.78 -10.70 22.18
CA ALA A 542 7.88 -9.26 22.28
C ALA A 542 9.35 -8.82 22.22
N PHE A 543 9.59 -7.72 21.53
CA PHE A 543 10.90 -7.07 21.42
C PHE A 543 10.76 -5.64 21.96
N TYR A 544 11.59 -5.30 22.93
CA TYR A 544 11.60 -4.00 23.59
C TYR A 544 12.80 -3.17 23.14
N SER A 545 12.61 -1.87 22.96
CA SER A 545 13.64 -0.92 22.53
C SER A 545 14.11 -0.06 23.69
N MET A 546 15.39 0.32 23.68
CA MET A 546 15.89 1.46 24.46
C MET A 546 15.37 2.80 23.91
N GLY A 547 14.88 2.81 22.66
CA GLY A 547 14.30 3.98 22.02
C GLY A 547 12.86 4.22 22.46
N LEU A 548 12.51 5.50 22.64
CA LEU A 548 11.17 5.90 23.05
C LEU A 548 10.19 5.95 21.87
N GLY A 549 8.93 5.68 22.19
CA GLY A 549 7.79 6.03 21.37
C GLY A 549 7.72 7.54 21.12
N ALA A 550 7.09 7.92 20.00
CA ALA A 550 6.92 9.32 19.64
C ALA A 550 6.06 10.07 20.69
N THR A 551 5.10 9.37 21.28
CA THR A 551 4.12 9.84 22.27
C THR A 551 4.48 9.41 23.71
N GLY A 552 5.72 8.99 23.95
CA GLY A 552 6.18 8.44 25.24
C GLY A 552 6.18 6.92 25.31
N GLY A 553 6.66 6.39 26.45
CA GLY A 553 6.91 4.96 26.68
C GLY A 553 8.04 4.40 25.82
N ILE A 554 8.46 3.16 26.09
CA ILE A 554 9.43 2.48 25.21
C ILE A 554 8.76 2.00 23.91
N TYR A 555 9.53 1.98 22.82
CA TYR A 555 9.06 1.37 21.58
C TYR A 555 9.12 -0.15 21.70
N TYR A 556 8.06 -0.84 21.29
CA TYR A 556 8.02 -2.30 21.30
C TYR A 556 7.27 -2.85 20.09
N ASN A 557 7.52 -4.12 19.78
CA ASN A 557 6.69 -4.86 18.85
C ASN A 557 6.61 -6.34 19.18
N VAL A 558 5.49 -6.97 18.83
CA VAL A 558 5.22 -8.38 19.10
C VAL A 558 5.03 -9.16 17.79
N HIS A 559 5.67 -10.31 17.71
CA HIS A 559 5.62 -11.23 16.58
C HIS A 559 5.05 -12.60 16.98
N PRO A 560 4.31 -13.30 16.09
CA PRO A 560 4.02 -14.71 16.30
C PRO A 560 5.32 -15.51 16.40
N ILE A 561 5.39 -16.45 17.35
CA ILE A 561 6.59 -17.27 17.58
C ILE A 561 6.99 -18.06 16.33
N GLN A 562 6.04 -18.44 15.47
CA GLN A 562 6.32 -19.16 14.23
C GLN A 562 7.15 -18.36 13.23
N GLN A 563 7.20 -17.02 13.36
CA GLN A 563 8.09 -16.20 12.53
C GLN A 563 9.55 -16.29 12.98
N MET A 564 9.81 -16.67 14.24
CA MET A 564 11.16 -16.74 14.79
C MET A 564 11.95 -17.93 14.23
N SER A 565 11.27 -18.99 13.80
CA SER A 565 11.87 -20.14 13.12
C SER A 565 12.12 -19.90 11.62
N ASN A 566 11.69 -18.75 11.09
CA ASN A 566 11.98 -18.42 9.71
C ASN A 566 13.48 -18.10 9.54
N HIS A 567 14.10 -18.69 8.54
CA HIS A 567 15.54 -18.55 8.26
C HIS A 567 15.99 -17.12 7.92
N MET A 568 15.06 -16.19 7.61
CA MET A 568 15.35 -14.76 7.40
C MET A 568 15.03 -13.88 8.61
N THR A 569 14.64 -14.47 9.75
CA THR A 569 14.44 -13.75 11.00
C THR A 569 15.71 -13.84 11.84
N MET A 570 16.32 -12.70 12.16
CA MET A 570 17.60 -12.63 12.85
C MET A 570 17.72 -11.39 13.73
N LEU A 571 18.62 -11.49 14.72
CA LEU A 571 19.17 -10.37 15.45
C LEU A 571 20.45 -9.93 14.74
N ALA A 572 20.43 -8.74 14.13
CA ALA A 572 21.56 -8.22 13.39
C ALA A 572 22.37 -7.25 14.26
N TYR A 573 23.69 -7.39 14.21
CA TYR A 573 24.67 -6.44 14.78
C TYR A 573 25.63 -5.88 13.72
N ASN A 574 25.58 -6.41 12.48
CA ASN A 574 26.29 -5.89 11.32
C ASN A 574 25.32 -5.44 10.21
N MET A 575 25.72 -4.41 9.47
CA MET A 575 25.11 -3.96 8.22
C MET A 575 26.21 -3.65 7.20
N ASN A 576 26.12 -4.25 6.01
CA ASN A 576 27.10 -4.11 4.92
C ASN A 576 28.54 -4.37 5.40
N ASP A 577 28.74 -5.52 6.07
CA ASP A 577 30.03 -6.00 6.61
C ASP A 577 30.70 -5.08 7.64
N GLN A 578 29.97 -4.09 8.14
CA GLN A 578 30.40 -3.19 9.22
C GLN A 578 29.48 -3.32 10.42
N PRO A 579 29.93 -2.96 11.64
CA PRO A 579 29.04 -2.81 12.79
C PRO A 579 27.87 -1.89 12.46
N LEU A 580 26.69 -2.16 13.04
CA LEU A 580 25.52 -1.32 12.82
C LEU A 580 25.84 0.17 13.07
N PRO A 581 25.46 1.07 12.15
CA PRO A 581 25.42 2.50 12.46
C PRO A 581 24.39 2.78 13.56
N TYR A 582 24.63 3.81 14.37
CA TYR A 582 23.74 4.22 15.48
C TYR A 582 22.27 4.32 15.06
N MET A 583 21.97 5.09 14.00
CA MET A 583 20.60 5.27 13.48
C MET A 583 19.97 4.00 12.90
N HIS A 584 20.74 2.94 12.65
CA HIS A 584 20.25 1.66 12.18
C HIS A 584 20.00 0.66 13.31
N GLY A 585 20.28 1.03 14.57
CA GLY A 585 19.91 0.27 15.75
C GLY A 585 21.08 -0.32 16.55
N LYS A 586 22.27 0.29 16.50
CA LYS A 586 23.44 -0.17 17.29
C LYS A 586 23.11 -0.22 18.79
N PRO A 587 23.37 -1.33 19.52
CA PRO A 587 24.23 -2.45 19.15
C PRO A 587 23.51 -3.59 18.43
N LEU A 588 22.19 -3.69 18.57
CA LEU A 588 21.40 -4.82 18.08
C LEU A 588 20.02 -4.39 17.56
N ARG A 589 19.62 -4.97 16.43
CA ARG A 589 18.27 -4.79 15.84
C ARG A 589 17.65 -6.12 15.44
N LEU A 590 16.32 -6.13 15.35
CA LEU A 590 15.57 -7.20 14.70
C LEU A 590 15.61 -7.00 13.18
N ARG A 591 15.73 -8.12 12.46
CA ARG A 591 15.36 -8.26 11.06
C ARG A 591 14.35 -9.39 10.97
N ASN A 592 13.21 -9.10 10.35
CA ASN A 592 12.15 -10.07 10.10
C ASN A 592 11.54 -9.70 8.74
N GLU A 593 12.00 -10.38 7.69
CA GLU A 593 11.64 -10.01 6.31
C GLU A 593 10.23 -10.42 5.90
N LEU A 594 9.48 -11.06 6.80
CA LEU A 594 8.05 -11.33 6.65
C LEU A 594 7.18 -10.10 6.97
N GLN A 595 7.78 -9.03 7.49
CA GLN A 595 7.08 -7.89 8.08
C GLN A 595 7.64 -6.55 7.59
N HIS A 596 6.82 -5.51 7.68
CA HIS A 596 7.24 -4.14 7.40
C HIS A 596 8.25 -3.61 8.42
N GLY A 597 9.00 -2.59 8.01
CA GLY A 597 10.09 -2.03 8.82
C GLY A 597 9.72 -1.52 10.22
N PHE A 598 8.47 -1.10 10.47
CA PHE A 598 8.06 -0.65 11.82
C PHE A 598 7.99 -1.80 12.82
N LYS A 599 7.81 -3.04 12.36
CA LYS A 599 7.83 -4.24 13.18
C LYS A 599 9.26 -4.61 13.64
N GLN A 600 10.27 -4.19 12.88
CA GLN A 600 11.66 -4.54 13.09
C GLN A 600 12.33 -3.59 14.10
N VAL A 601 12.21 -3.92 15.39
CA VAL A 601 12.70 -3.12 16.53
C VAL A 601 14.21 -2.86 16.43
N LYS A 602 14.60 -1.62 16.72
CA LYS A 602 16.00 -1.16 16.82
C LYS A 602 16.39 -0.97 18.28
N TRP A 603 17.70 -0.94 18.55
CA TRP A 603 18.23 -0.66 19.90
C TRP A 603 17.61 -1.62 20.92
N ILE A 604 17.64 -2.92 20.61
CA ILE A 604 16.94 -3.92 21.42
C ILE A 604 17.49 -3.89 22.85
N LYS A 605 16.56 -3.84 23.80
CA LYS A 605 16.78 -3.87 25.25
C LYS A 605 16.48 -5.25 25.82
N GLY A 606 15.41 -5.89 25.35
CA GLY A 606 14.99 -7.21 25.80
C GLY A 606 14.05 -7.94 24.85
N ILE A 607 13.91 -9.24 25.07
CA ILE A 607 13.05 -10.16 24.34
C ILE A 607 12.26 -11.00 25.35
N GLU A 608 10.94 -11.05 25.21
CA GLU A 608 10.06 -11.80 26.10
C GLU A 608 9.17 -12.77 25.30
N PHE A 609 9.14 -14.04 25.72
CA PHE A 609 8.26 -15.06 25.17
C PHE A 609 6.94 -15.11 25.96
N LEU A 610 5.83 -15.09 25.25
CA LEU A 610 4.50 -14.82 25.81
C LEU A 610 3.45 -15.78 25.22
N ALA A 611 2.44 -16.13 25.99
CA ALA A 611 1.21 -16.80 25.58
C ALA A 611 0.25 -15.84 24.89
N SER A 612 0.18 -14.58 25.36
CA SER A 612 -0.66 -13.53 24.80
C SER A 612 0.04 -12.17 24.81
N TYR A 613 -0.29 -11.31 23.85
CA TYR A 613 0.18 -9.92 23.83
C TYR A 613 -0.93 -8.91 24.19
N LYS A 614 -2.15 -9.39 24.47
CA LYS A 614 -3.32 -8.53 24.68
C LYS A 614 -3.17 -7.62 25.88
N ASP A 615 -2.37 -8.02 26.86
CA ASP A 615 -2.16 -7.31 28.12
C ASP A 615 -0.89 -6.43 28.07
N ILE A 616 -0.28 -6.27 26.90
CA ILE A 616 0.92 -5.43 26.71
C ILE A 616 0.54 -4.16 25.93
N GLY A 617 0.79 -3.01 26.55
CA GLY A 617 0.37 -1.71 26.02
C GLY A 617 -1.14 -1.65 25.87
N SER A 618 -1.64 -1.21 24.71
CA SER A 618 -3.08 -1.21 24.42
C SER A 618 -3.58 -2.50 23.77
N GLY A 619 -2.78 -3.57 23.79
CA GLY A 619 -3.22 -4.89 23.35
C GLY A 619 -3.34 -5.08 21.83
N HIS A 620 -2.74 -4.19 21.01
CA HIS A 620 -2.72 -4.35 19.55
C HIS A 620 -1.41 -4.90 18.97
N GLY A 621 -0.44 -5.22 19.83
CA GLY A 621 0.75 -6.01 19.47
C GLY A 621 1.95 -5.18 19.02
N GLY A 622 2.00 -3.89 19.38
CA GLY A 622 3.16 -3.05 19.17
C GLY A 622 2.85 -1.56 19.20
N TYR A 623 3.90 -0.76 19.38
CA TYR A 623 3.78 0.69 19.54
C TYR A 623 3.03 1.37 18.37
N SER A 624 3.31 0.97 17.12
CA SER A 624 2.69 1.62 15.95
C SER A 624 1.23 1.17 15.73
N GLU A 625 0.88 -0.02 16.18
CA GLU A 625 -0.47 -0.58 16.14
C GLU A 625 -1.35 0.07 17.20
N ASP A 626 -0.77 0.32 18.37
CA ASP A 626 -1.39 1.02 19.49
C ASP A 626 -1.54 2.51 19.15
N HIS A 627 -0.44 3.21 18.88
CA HIS A 627 -0.45 4.68 18.81
C HIS A 627 -0.69 5.24 17.41
N LYS A 628 -0.42 4.45 16.36
CA LYS A 628 -0.52 4.92 14.96
C LYS A 628 -1.60 4.21 14.15
N TYR A 629 -2.35 3.31 14.80
CA TYR A 629 -3.43 2.52 14.21
C TYR A 629 -2.96 1.68 13.02
N PHE A 630 -1.69 1.24 13.01
CA PHE A 630 -1.20 0.33 12.00
C PHE A 630 -1.88 -1.03 12.16
N GLY A 631 -1.99 -1.76 11.06
CA GLY A 631 -2.47 -3.13 11.07
C GLY A 631 -1.40 -4.08 11.51
N ARG A 632 -1.82 -5.09 12.26
CA ARG A 632 -0.97 -6.20 12.66
C ARG A 632 -0.57 -7.08 11.46
N HIS A 633 -1.52 -7.29 10.55
CA HIS A 633 -1.37 -8.03 9.30
C HIS A 633 -1.31 -7.00 8.16
N GLN A 634 -0.11 -6.65 7.70
CA GLN A 634 0.07 -5.67 6.62
C GLN A 634 1.01 -6.23 5.56
N THR A 635 0.50 -7.15 4.76
CA THR A 635 1.20 -7.74 3.62
C THR A 635 1.04 -6.91 2.33
N ILE A 636 0.12 -5.95 2.32
CA ILE A 636 -0.17 -4.99 1.24
C ILE A 636 -0.12 -3.61 1.86
#